data_AF-A0A2N6EB39-F1
#
_entry.id   AF-A0A2N6EB39-F1
#
_cell.length_a   1.000
_cell.length_b   1.000
_cell.length_c   1.000
_cell.angle_alpha   90.00
_cell.angle_beta   90.00
_cell.angle_gamma   90.00
#
_symmetry.space_group_name_H-M   'P 1'
#
loop_
_entity.id
_entity.type
_entity.pdbx_description
1 polymer ?
#
loop_
_entity_poly.entity_id
_entity_poly.type
_entity_poly.pdbx_seq_one_letter_code
_entity_poly.pdbx_strand_id
1 'polypeptide(L)'
;RLAKHPDKYIHKVYGKEEAGGTSVIYLTSLPFDELGFKPVTLRPLPGYTWQALRMVPAAFLTVGGGLSALSWITNRKDRLKKEREEQAAETGEPKEDK
;
A
#
# COMPACT_ATOMS: atom_id res chain seq x y z
N ARG A 1 25.61 -5.86 29.94
CA ARG A 1 26.30 -7.17 29.84
C ARG A 1 27.61 -7.04 29.08
N LEU A 2 27.60 -6.56 27.84
CA LEU A 2 28.81 -6.36 27.03
C LEU A 2 29.90 -5.52 27.74
N ALA A 3 29.51 -4.36 28.29
CA ALA A 3 30.43 -3.51 29.07
C ALA A 3 30.94 -4.13 30.39
N LYS A 4 30.26 -5.14 30.94
CA LYS A 4 30.67 -5.80 32.19
C LYS A 4 31.62 -6.99 31.94
N HIS A 5 31.61 -7.56 30.73
CA HIS A 5 32.44 -8.71 30.35
C HIS A 5 32.92 -8.55 28.90
N PRO A 6 33.79 -7.56 28.60
CA PRO A 6 34.24 -7.28 27.25
C PRO A 6 34.99 -8.46 26.63
N ASP A 7 35.79 -9.18 27.43
CA ASP A 7 36.63 -10.29 26.94
C ASP A 7 35.83 -11.54 26.54
N LYS A 8 34.56 -11.63 26.95
CA LYS A 8 33.70 -12.79 26.70
C LYS A 8 32.95 -12.72 25.38
N TYR A 9 32.89 -11.54 24.74
CA TYR A 9 32.07 -11.33 23.57
C TYR A 9 32.85 -10.53 22.53
N ILE A 10 32.58 -10.81 21.26
CA ILE A 10 32.99 -9.89 20.21
C ILE A 10 32.25 -8.57 20.39
N HIS A 11 32.93 -7.45 20.13
CA HIS A 11 32.36 -6.10 20.20
C HIS A 11 31.44 -5.80 19.02
N LYS A 12 30.56 -6.75 18.66
CA LYS A 12 29.55 -6.63 17.62
C LYS A 12 28.26 -7.28 18.09
N VAL A 13 27.15 -6.61 17.83
CA VAL A 13 25.80 -7.03 18.23
C VAL A 13 25.02 -7.36 16.97
N TYR A 14 24.76 -8.64 16.73
CA TYR A 14 23.98 -9.07 15.56
C TYR A 14 22.48 -9.03 15.87
N GLY A 15 21.69 -8.57 14.90
CA GLY A 15 20.26 -8.30 15.00
C GLY A 15 19.93 -6.84 15.30
N LYS A 16 20.92 -5.98 15.59
CA LYS A 16 20.67 -4.55 15.86
C LYS A 16 20.38 -3.77 14.59
N GLU A 17 21.11 -4.03 13.51
CA GLU A 17 21.08 -3.25 12.26
C GLU A 17 20.72 -4.13 11.05
N GLU A 18 20.87 -5.44 11.22
CA GLU A 18 20.56 -6.47 10.25
C GLU A 18 19.07 -6.43 9.86
N ALA A 19 18.80 -6.39 8.55
CA ALA A 19 17.48 -6.27 7.94
C ALA A 19 16.66 -5.05 8.41
N GLY A 20 17.33 -4.00 8.90
CA GLY A 20 16.69 -2.83 9.52
C GLY A 20 16.44 -2.96 11.02
N GLY A 21 17.06 -3.94 11.67
CA GLY A 21 16.91 -4.24 13.09
C GLY A 21 15.89 -5.35 13.35
N THR A 22 16.17 -6.16 14.36
CA THR A 22 15.37 -7.31 14.77
C THR A 22 15.06 -7.25 16.26
N SER A 23 14.04 -7.98 16.69
CA SER A 23 13.71 -8.13 18.11
C SER A 23 14.58 -9.18 18.83
N VAL A 24 15.52 -9.81 18.12
CA VAL A 24 16.35 -10.91 18.64
C VAL A 24 17.82 -10.55 18.48
N ILE A 25 18.49 -10.39 19.62
CA ILE A 25 19.88 -9.95 19.68
C ILE A 25 20.81 -11.11 20.02
N TYR A 26 21.86 -11.29 19.22
CA TYR A 26 22.90 -12.30 19.45
C TYR A 26 24.21 -11.67 19.92
N LEU A 27 24.75 -12.23 21.00
CA LEU A 27 26.08 -11.92 21.53
C LEU A 27 26.87 -13.22 21.59
N THR A 28 28.07 -13.24 21.02
CA THR A 28 28.88 -14.45 20.87
C THR A 28 30.35 -14.13 21.10
N SER A 29 31.15 -15.12 21.47
CA SER A 29 32.61 -15.03 21.54
C SER A 29 33.31 -15.35 20.22
N LEU A 30 32.62 -16.01 19.28
CA LEU A 30 33.13 -16.36 17.96
C LEU A 30 32.60 -15.41 16.86
N PRO A 31 33.33 -15.27 15.75
CA PRO A 31 32.84 -14.57 14.56
C PRO A 31 31.51 -15.16 14.07
N PHE A 32 30.59 -14.29 13.64
CA PHE A 32 29.27 -14.69 13.17
C PHE A 32 29.31 -15.56 11.88
N ASP A 33 30.34 -15.39 11.05
CA ASP A 33 30.53 -16.16 9.81
C ASP A 33 30.80 -17.65 10.09
N GLU A 34 31.61 -17.95 11.12
CA GLU A 34 31.90 -19.32 11.58
C GLU A 34 30.67 -20.02 12.18
N LEU A 35 29.74 -19.23 12.71
CA LEU A 35 28.45 -19.71 13.23
C LEU A 35 27.40 -19.90 12.13
N GLY A 36 27.75 -19.66 10.86
CA GLY A 36 26.87 -19.81 9.70
C GLY A 36 25.89 -18.65 9.49
N PHE A 37 26.06 -17.52 10.18
CA PHE A 37 25.25 -16.33 9.90
C PHE A 37 25.68 -15.70 8.59
N LYS A 38 24.72 -15.54 7.67
CA LYS A 38 24.97 -14.86 6.41
C LYS A 38 25.05 -13.34 6.61
N PRO A 39 25.88 -12.64 5.80
CA PRO A 39 25.79 -11.19 5.71
C PRO A 39 24.44 -10.83 5.09
N VAL A 40 23.65 -10.04 5.81
CA VAL A 40 22.34 -9.55 5.38
C VAL A 40 22.39 -8.05 5.15
N THR A 41 21.46 -7.54 4.35
CA THR A 41 21.30 -6.09 4.15
C THR A 41 21.04 -5.38 5.48
N LEU A 42 21.58 -4.18 5.65
CA LEU A 42 21.23 -3.30 6.77
C LEU A 42 19.97 -2.46 6.47
N ARG A 43 19.47 -2.54 5.24
CA ARG A 43 18.25 -1.82 4.84
C ARG A 43 17.02 -2.54 5.40
N PRO A 44 16.03 -1.81 5.95
CA PRO A 44 14.75 -2.39 6.31
C PRO A 44 14.08 -3.05 5.09
N LEU A 45 13.70 -4.32 5.23
CA LEU A 45 13.07 -5.09 4.15
C LEU A 45 11.80 -4.42 3.58
N PRO A 46 10.92 -3.80 4.39
CA PRO A 46 9.77 -3.07 3.85
C PRO A 46 10.16 -1.92 2.92
N GLY A 47 11.36 -1.36 3.05
CA GLY A 47 11.85 -0.28 2.19
C GLY A 47 11.92 -0.66 0.70
N TYR A 48 12.02 -1.95 0.37
CA TYR A 48 12.03 -2.42 -1.03
C TYR A 48 10.64 -2.38 -1.67
N THR A 49 9.56 -2.61 -0.90
CA THR A 49 8.19 -2.68 -1.41
C THR A 49 7.37 -1.42 -1.11
N TRP A 50 7.81 -0.61 -0.15
CA TRP A 50 7.08 0.57 0.31
C TRP A 50 6.80 1.59 -0.80
N GLN A 51 7.72 1.76 -1.75
CA GLN A 51 7.55 2.68 -2.87
C GLN A 51 6.33 2.34 -3.72
N ALA A 52 6.04 1.05 -3.93
CA ALA A 52 4.87 0.58 -4.66
C ALA A 52 3.62 0.55 -3.75
N LEU A 53 3.74 -0.02 -2.55
CA LEU A 53 2.61 -0.21 -1.65
C LEU A 53 1.97 1.10 -1.20
N ARG A 54 2.75 2.18 -1.05
CA ARG A 54 2.20 3.50 -0.68
C ARG A 54 1.25 4.09 -1.72
N MET A 55 1.31 3.64 -2.97
CA MET A 55 0.45 4.15 -4.05
C MET A 55 -0.91 3.44 -4.12
N VAL A 56 -1.04 2.27 -3.48
CA VAL A 56 -2.26 1.46 -3.51
C VAL A 56 -3.50 2.21 -3.02
N PRO A 57 -3.47 2.94 -1.88
CA PRO A 57 -4.63 3.69 -1.41
C PRO A 57 -5.08 4.77 -2.42
N ALA A 58 -4.13 5.50 -3.00
CA ALA A 58 -4.42 6.55 -3.98
C ALA A 58 -5.04 5.97 -5.26
N ALA A 59 -4.51 4.85 -5.76
CA ALA A 59 -5.06 4.15 -6.92
C ALA A 59 -6.50 3.69 -6.64
N PHE A 60 -6.75 3.10 -5.47
CA PHE A 60 -8.08 2.63 -5.08
C PHE A 60 -9.10 3.77 -5.01
N LEU A 61 -8.74 4.89 -4.37
CA LEU A 61 -9.61 6.07 -4.28
C LEU A 61 -9.87 6.69 -5.66
N THR A 62 -8.86 6.73 -6.52
CA THR A 62 -8.98 7.30 -7.87
C THR A 62 -9.93 6.48 -8.73
N VAL A 63 -9.71 5.16 -8.81
CA VAL A 63 -10.54 4.28 -9.64
C VAL A 63 -11.93 4.12 -9.03
N GLY A 64 -12.01 3.81 -7.73
CA GLY A 64 -13.28 3.65 -7.03
C GLY A 64 -14.11 4.93 -7.07
N GLY A 65 -13.51 6.06 -6.70
CA GLY A 65 -14.17 7.37 -6.75
C GLY A 65 -14.59 7.77 -8.16
N GLY A 66 -13.74 7.55 -9.16
CA GLY A 66 -14.04 7.84 -10.56
C GLY A 66 -15.23 7.02 -11.10
N LEU A 67 -15.25 5.72 -10.84
CA LEU A 67 -16.36 4.84 -11.23
C LEU A 67 -17.66 5.21 -10.50
N SER A 68 -17.59 5.50 -9.21
CA SER A 68 -18.76 5.96 -8.44
C SER A 68 -19.31 7.28 -8.98
N ALA A 69 -18.45 8.25 -9.27
CA ALA A 69 -18.86 9.53 -9.85
C ALA A 69 -19.49 9.36 -11.24
N LEU A 70 -18.90 8.53 -12.09
CA LEU A 70 -19.43 8.24 -13.42
C LEU A 70 -20.81 7.58 -13.34
N SER A 71 -20.95 6.55 -12.50
CA SER A 71 -22.22 5.84 -12.29
C SER A 71 -23.32 6.78 -11.79
N TRP A 72 -23.00 7.71 -10.90
CA TRP A 72 -23.95 8.70 -10.41
C TRP A 72 -24.41 9.66 -11.53
N ILE A 73 -23.49 10.12 -12.39
CA ILE A 73 -23.81 11.01 -13.51
C ILE A 73 -24.66 10.29 -14.56
N THR A 74 -24.34 9.04 -14.91
CA THR A 74 -25.10 8.28 -15.92
C THR A 74 -26.51 8.00 -15.44
N ASN A 75 -26.68 7.47 -14.22
CA ASN A 75 -28.00 7.21 -13.64
C ASN A 75 -28.84 8.49 -13.50
N ARG A 76 -28.21 9.63 -13.20
CA ARG A 76 -28.90 10.93 -13.16
C ARG A 76 -29.41 11.37 -14.53
N LYS A 77 -28.60 11.20 -15.59
CA LYS A 77 -29.00 11.53 -16.96
C LYS A 77 -30.15 10.64 -17.44
N ASP A 78 -30.07 9.34 -17.17
CA ASP A 78 -31.11 8.38 -17.57
C ASP A 78 -32.45 8.70 -16.88
N ARG A 79 -32.42 9.04 -15.58
CA ARG A 79 -33.63 9.46 -14.87
C ARG A 79 -34.27 10.71 -15.48
N LEU A 80 -33.48 11.73 -15.78
CA LEU A 80 -33.97 12.97 -16.42
C LEU A 80 -34.50 12.73 -17.84
N LYS A 81 -33.85 11.85 -18.60
CA LYS A 81 -34.30 11.48 -19.95
C LYS A 81 -35.66 10.79 -19.88
N LYS A 82 -35.82 9.85 -18.95
CA LYS A 82 -37.07 9.13 -18.73
C LYS A 82 -38.21 10.07 -18.31
N GLU A 83 -37.94 10.98 -17.36
CA GLU A 83 -38.90 12.01 -16.94
C GLU A 83 -39.34 12.92 -18.10
N ARG A 84 -38.42 13.30 -19.00
CA ARG A 84 -38.76 14.10 -20.21
C ARG A 84 -39.57 13.31 -21.24
N GLU A 85 -39.26 12.04 -21.44
CA GLU A 85 -40.01 11.16 -22.34
C GLU A 85 -41.44 10.93 -21.82
N GLU A 86 -41.60 10.73 -20.50
CA GLU A 86 -42.90 10.64 -19.83
C GLU A 86 -43.69 11.95 -19.95
N GLN A 87 -43.07 13.11 -19.71
CA GLN A 87 -43.72 14.42 -19.90
C GLN A 87 -44.09 14.72 -21.35
N ALA A 88 -43.26 14.34 -22.32
CA ALA A 88 -43.56 14.52 -23.75
C ALA A 88 -44.72 13.60 -24.19
N ALA A 89 -44.80 12.39 -23.63
CA ALA A 89 -45.92 11.48 -23.86
C ALA A 89 -47.23 11.98 -23.21
N GLU A 90 -47.16 12.64 -22.05
CA GLU A 90 -48.31 13.25 -21.39
C GLU A 90 -48.76 14.58 -22.03
N THR A 91 -47.85 15.36 -22.62
CA THR A 91 -48.15 16.69 -23.22
C THR A 91 -48.63 16.60 -24.68
N GLY A 92 -48.44 15.47 -25.37
CA GLY A 92 -49.10 15.17 -26.64
C GLY A 92 -48.60 15.94 -27.88
N GLU A 93 -47.41 16.53 -27.88
CA GLU A 93 -46.83 17.12 -29.10
C GLU A 93 -45.99 16.10 -29.91
N PRO A 94 -46.21 15.97 -31.24
CA PRO A 94 -45.52 14.99 -32.06
C PRO A 94 -44.08 15.44 -32.35
N LYS A 95 -43.15 14.48 -32.31
CA LYS A 95 -41.74 14.69 -32.66
C LYS A 95 -41.63 15.07 -34.15
N GLU A 96 -41.17 16.29 -34.44
CA GLU A 96 -40.62 16.64 -35.76
C GLU A 96 -39.18 16.10 -35.86
N ASP A 97 -38.99 15.14 -36.76
CA ASP A 97 -37.71 14.64 -37.25
C ASP A 97 -36.96 15.73 -38.04
N LYS A 98 -35.69 15.97 -37.69
CA LYS A 98 -34.61 16.35 -38.62
C LYS A 98 -33.26 15.86 -38.14
#